data_AF-A0A6P9B3K3-F1
#
_entry.id   AF-A0A6P9B3K3-F1
#
_cell.length_a   1.000
_cell.length_b   1.000
_cell.length_c   1.000
_cell.angle_alpha   90.00
_cell.angle_beta   90.00
_cell.angle_gamma   90.00
#
_symmetry.space_group_name_H-M   'P 1'
#
loop_
_entity.id
_entity.type
_entity.pdbx_description
1 polymer ?
#
loop_
_entity_poly.entity_id
_entity_poly.type
_entity_poly.pdbx_seq_one_letter_code
_entity_poly.pdbx_strand_id
1 'polypeptide(L)'
;DPGLSLASIDVEAPLVFALNLSDLGRKSHILELLPAVEPLENHIRYVIAQGNWDGHFHIQQKEGLSYLHVGRKPAAPGTYLLEIVSVPLSRVRELPKPEAGKELDSVAGELGQALKMKLQLRLF
;
A
#
# COMPACT_ATOMS: atom_id res chain seq x y z
N ASP A 1 9.70 -19.80 -8.45
CA ASP A 1 9.61 -18.41 -7.96
C ASP A 1 10.14 -18.28 -6.55
N PRO A 2 11.05 -17.34 -6.26
CA PRO A 2 11.35 -17.00 -4.89
C PRO A 2 10.24 -16.04 -4.39
N GLY A 3 9.19 -16.62 -3.81
CA GLY A 3 8.22 -15.85 -3.04
C GLY A 3 8.92 -15.25 -1.83
N LEU A 4 9.09 -13.92 -1.82
CA LEU A 4 9.63 -13.19 -0.68
C LEU A 4 8.61 -13.24 0.47
N SER A 5 8.93 -13.97 1.54
CA SER A 5 8.14 -13.98 2.77
C SER A 5 8.41 -12.69 3.57
N LEU A 6 7.37 -11.90 3.79
CA LEU A 6 7.43 -10.64 4.55
C LEU A 6 7.81 -10.84 6.03
N ALA A 7 7.83 -12.08 6.53
CA ALA A 7 8.22 -12.42 7.90
C ALA A 7 9.72 -12.20 8.20
N SER A 8 10.54 -11.94 7.16
CA SER A 8 12.00 -11.75 7.28
C SER A 8 12.45 -10.32 6.98
N ILE A 9 11.55 -9.39 6.67
CA ILE A 9 11.91 -8.00 6.40
C ILE A 9 11.97 -7.26 7.74
N ASP A 10 13.14 -6.72 8.05
CA ASP A 10 13.31 -5.74 9.12
C ASP A 10 12.39 -4.54 8.81
N VAL A 11 11.28 -4.45 9.53
CA VAL A 11 10.16 -3.52 9.23
C VAL A 11 10.59 -2.05 9.35
N GLU A 12 11.78 -1.78 9.89
CA GLU A 12 12.38 -0.46 9.97
C GLU A 12 13.10 -0.02 8.68
N ALA A 13 13.65 -0.98 7.92
CA ALA A 13 14.44 -0.71 6.72
C ALA A 13 13.55 -0.60 5.47
N PRO A 14 13.76 0.41 4.60
CA PRO A 14 12.97 0.54 3.39
C PRO A 14 13.31 -0.58 2.39
N LEU A 15 12.28 -1.17 1.80
CA LEU A 15 12.45 -2.07 0.67
C LEU A 15 12.88 -1.27 -0.56
N VAL A 16 14.02 -1.61 -1.16
CA VAL A 16 14.63 -0.82 -2.24
C VAL A 16 14.34 -1.44 -3.60
N PHE A 17 13.80 -0.65 -4.52
CA PHE A 17 13.62 -1.01 -5.93
C PHE A 17 14.33 -0.01 -6.82
N ALA A 18 15.01 -0.51 -7.84
CA ALA A 18 15.60 0.32 -8.89
C ALA A 18 14.81 0.08 -10.19
N LEU A 19 14.25 1.15 -10.76
CA LEU A 19 13.33 1.09 -11.88
C LEU A 19 13.79 2.06 -12.96
N ASN A 20 13.81 1.59 -14.20
CA ASN A 20 14.03 2.43 -15.36
C ASN A 20 12.72 3.15 -15.72
N LEU A 21 12.78 4.48 -15.84
CA LEU A 21 11.62 5.28 -16.22
C LEU A 21 11.03 4.90 -17.59
N SER A 22 11.86 4.40 -18.50
CA SER A 22 11.42 3.95 -19.82
C SER A 22 10.57 2.67 -19.74
N ASP A 23 10.78 1.85 -18.71
CA ASP A 23 10.02 0.60 -18.48
C ASP A 23 8.73 0.86 -17.66
N LEU A 24 8.67 2.02 -16.99
CA LEU A 24 7.53 2.51 -16.22
C LEU A 24 6.51 3.22 -17.12
N GLY A 25 5.99 2.49 -18.12
CA GLY A 25 4.88 2.96 -18.94
C GLY A 25 3.62 3.27 -18.11
N ARG A 26 2.67 4.02 -18.70
CA ARG A 26 1.40 4.49 -18.08
C ARG A 26 0.49 3.40 -17.47
N LYS A 27 0.79 2.12 -17.68
CA LYS A 27 0.02 0.95 -17.19
C LYS A 27 0.87 -0.05 -16.43
N SER A 28 2.16 0.21 -16.24
CA SER A 28 3.04 -0.70 -15.50
C SER A 28 2.68 -0.64 -14.01
N HIS A 29 2.45 -1.81 -13.41
CA HIS A 29 2.44 -1.93 -11.96
C HIS A 29 3.89 -2.07 -11.49
N ILE A 30 4.27 -1.27 -10.50
CA ILE A 30 5.57 -1.33 -9.85
C ILE A 30 5.59 -2.54 -8.91
N LEU A 31 4.52 -2.72 -8.14
CA LEU A 31 4.38 -3.76 -7.14
C LEU A 31 2.94 -4.22 -7.00
N GLU A 32 2.80 -5.51 -6.68
CA GLU A 32 1.56 -6.12 -6.21
C GLU A 32 1.63 -6.29 -4.69
N LEU A 33 0.61 -5.79 -3.99
CA LEU A 33 0.45 -5.88 -2.55
C LEU A 33 -0.66 -6.88 -2.26
N LEU A 34 -0.26 -8.04 -1.77
CA LEU A 34 -1.15 -9.13 -1.38
C LEU A 34 -1.43 -9.05 0.13
N PRO A 35 -2.70 -9.22 0.56
CA PRO A 35 -2.99 -9.47 1.97
C PRO A 35 -2.27 -10.74 2.43
N ALA A 36 -1.74 -10.73 3.66
CA ALA A 36 -0.96 -11.85 4.18
C ALA A 36 -1.80 -13.12 4.42
N VAL A 37 -3.13 -12.97 4.57
CA VAL A 37 -4.07 -14.08 4.78
C VAL A 37 -5.41 -13.78 4.08
N GLU A 38 -6.10 -14.83 3.62
CA GLU A 38 -7.39 -14.73 2.91
C GLU A 38 -8.45 -13.87 3.65
N PRO A 39 -8.61 -13.94 4.99
CA PRO A 39 -9.57 -13.08 5.70
C PRO A 39 -9.35 -11.58 5.53
N LEU A 40 -8.14 -11.14 5.15
CA LEU A 40 -7.83 -9.73 4.90
C LEU A 40 -8.15 -9.31 3.47
N GLU A 41 -8.32 -10.26 2.55
CA GLU A 41 -8.78 -9.96 1.19
C GLU A 41 -10.14 -9.27 1.25
N ASN A 42 -10.25 -8.15 0.53
CA ASN A 42 -11.45 -7.30 0.51
C ASN A 42 -11.87 -6.69 1.86
N HIS A 43 -11.08 -6.84 2.93
CA HIS A 43 -11.31 -6.23 4.24
C HIS A 43 -10.29 -5.15 4.59
N ILE A 44 -9.25 -5.00 3.79
CA ILE A 44 -8.29 -3.90 3.88
C ILE A 44 -8.06 -3.24 2.52
N ARG A 45 -7.59 -2.00 2.53
CA ARG A 45 -6.95 -1.35 1.38
C ARG A 45 -5.54 -0.92 1.76
N TYR A 46 -4.66 -0.81 0.79
CA TYR A 46 -3.36 -0.18 0.99
C TYR A 46 -3.38 1.27 0.51
N VAL A 47 -2.74 2.16 1.25
CA VAL A 47 -2.64 3.59 0.92
C VAL A 47 -1.21 4.08 1.10
N ILE A 48 -0.82 5.10 0.34
CA ILE A 48 0.44 5.80 0.51
C ILE A 48 0.24 6.87 1.58
N ALA A 49 0.76 6.65 2.79
CA ALA A 49 0.62 7.55 3.93
C ALA A 49 1.59 8.74 3.86
N GLN A 50 2.79 8.54 3.31
CA GLN A 50 3.85 9.56 3.22
C GLN A 50 4.66 9.42 1.93
N GLY A 51 5.31 10.52 1.53
CA GLY A 51 6.32 10.50 0.46
C GLY A 51 5.80 10.67 -0.97
N ASN A 52 4.50 10.90 -1.14
CA ASN A 52 3.85 11.06 -2.44
C ASN A 52 3.10 12.40 -2.58
N TRP A 53 3.68 13.48 -2.05
CA TRP A 53 3.08 14.82 -2.04
C TRP A 53 2.71 15.34 -3.44
N ASP A 54 3.55 15.00 -4.42
CA ASP A 54 3.37 15.40 -5.81
C ASP A 54 2.41 14.52 -6.61
N GLY A 55 1.91 13.41 -6.03
CA GLY A 55 1.00 12.48 -6.72
C GLY A 55 1.66 11.70 -7.87
N HIS A 56 2.96 11.44 -7.76
CA HIS A 56 3.75 10.65 -8.72
C HIS A 56 3.42 9.16 -8.68
N PHE A 57 2.77 8.69 -7.63
CA PHE A 57 2.41 7.29 -7.45
C PHE A 57 0.95 7.17 -7.03
N HIS A 58 0.30 6.05 -7.34
CA HIS A 58 -1.02 5.74 -6.80
C HIS A 58 -1.16 4.26 -6.54
N ILE A 59 -1.97 3.91 -5.55
CA ILE A 59 -2.37 2.53 -5.32
C ILE A 59 -3.78 2.35 -5.89
N GLN A 60 -3.95 1.33 -6.72
CA GLN A 60 -5.26 0.92 -7.25
C GLN A 60 -5.59 -0.48 -6.74
N GLN A 61 -6.78 -0.63 -6.17
CA GLN A 61 -7.29 -1.95 -5.77
C GLN A 61 -8.19 -2.51 -6.88
N LYS A 62 -7.98 -3.78 -7.24
CA LYS A 62 -8.81 -4.52 -8.20
C LYS A 62 -8.87 -5.98 -7.75
N GLU A 63 -10.08 -6.52 -7.60
CA GLU A 63 -10.32 -7.93 -7.29
C GLU A 63 -9.57 -8.43 -6.02
N GLY A 64 -9.54 -7.61 -4.96
CA GLY A 64 -8.84 -7.95 -3.70
C GLY A 64 -7.33 -7.69 -3.71
N LEU A 65 -6.75 -7.48 -4.88
CA LEU A 65 -5.33 -7.16 -5.08
C LEU A 65 -5.10 -5.66 -5.12
N SER A 66 -3.99 -5.18 -4.58
CA SER A 66 -3.62 -3.77 -4.67
C SER A 66 -2.33 -3.60 -5.45
N TYR A 67 -2.34 -2.64 -6.36
CA TYR A 67 -1.25 -2.39 -7.30
C TYR A 67 -0.69 -0.99 -7.09
N LEU A 68 0.61 -0.88 -6.87
CA LEU A 68 1.30 0.40 -6.89
C LEU A 68 1.66 0.74 -8.33
N HIS A 69 1.26 1.93 -8.78
CA HIS A 69 1.49 2.43 -10.13
C HIS A 69 2.18 3.79 -10.10
N VAL A 70 2.80 4.14 -11.24
CA VAL A 70 3.14 5.54 -11.52
C VAL A 70 1.85 6.32 -11.78
N GLY A 71 1.74 7.46 -11.12
CA GLY A 71 0.67 8.43 -11.26
C GLY A 71 0.60 9.06 -12.64
N ARG A 72 -0.43 9.87 -12.86
CA ARG A 72 -0.58 10.64 -14.09
C ARG A 72 0.51 11.70 -14.25
N LYS A 73 1.05 12.21 -13.13
CA LYS A 73 2.17 13.14 -13.10
C LYS A 73 3.46 12.35 -13.26
N PRO A 74 4.26 12.59 -14.32
CA PRO A 74 5.50 11.86 -14.52
C PRO A 74 6.44 12.09 -13.33
N ALA A 75 7.06 11.02 -12.85
CA ALA A 75 8.12 11.09 -11.86
C ALA A 75 9.45 11.44 -12.56
N ALA A 76 10.24 12.31 -11.95
CA ALA A 76 11.60 12.59 -12.42
C ALA A 76 12.58 11.50 -11.94
N PRO A 77 13.74 11.32 -12.60
CA PRO A 77 14.81 10.51 -12.05
C PRO A 77 15.17 10.97 -10.63
N GLY A 78 15.37 10.01 -9.73
CA GLY A 78 15.59 10.33 -8.32
C GLY A 78 15.19 9.22 -7.37
N THR A 79 15.31 9.51 -6.08
CA THR A 79 14.92 8.59 -5.00
C THR A 79 13.63 9.06 -4.34
N TYR A 80 12.63 8.18 -4.31
CA TYR A 80 11.35 8.42 -3.66
C TYR A 80 11.20 7.45 -2.50
N LEU A 81 10.94 7.97 -1.31
CA LEU A 81 10.68 7.15 -0.12
C LEU A 81 9.20 7.24 0.21
N LEU A 82 8.47 6.15 0.00
CA LEU A 82 7.05 6.03 0.26
C LEU A 82 6.82 5.28 1.58
N GLU A 83 5.83 5.71 2.35
CA GLU A 83 5.29 4.91 3.45
C GLU A 83 3.94 4.35 3.00
N ILE A 84 3.80 3.02 2.99
CA ILE A 84 2.56 2.34 2.63
C ILE A 84 1.98 1.71 3.88
N VAL A 85 0.69 1.94 4.11
CA VAL A 85 -0.06 1.36 5.24
C VAL A 85 -1.31 0.63 4.77
N SER A 86 -1.72 -0.40 5.50
CA SER A 86 -3.05 -1.00 5.32
C SER A 86 -4.08 -0.28 6.19
N VAL A 87 -5.25 -0.01 5.63
CA VAL A 87 -6.41 0.56 6.33
C VAL A 87 -7.60 -0.39 6.22
N PRO A 88 -8.38 -0.60 7.30
CA PRO A 88 -9.55 -1.44 7.25
C PRO A 88 -10.63 -0.84 6.35
N LEU A 89 -11.23 -1.70 5.53
CA LEU A 89 -12.45 -1.43 4.80
C LEU A 89 -13.62 -1.44 5.78
N SER A 90 -13.87 -0.30 6.43
CA SER A 90 -15.08 -0.14 7.23
C SER A 90 -16.29 -0.44 6.34
N ARG A 91 -17.00 -1.54 6.60
CA ARG A 91 -18.30 -1.79 5.96
C ARG A 91 -19.22 -0.68 6.46
N VAL A 92 -19.45 0.33 5.63
CA VAL A 92 -20.51 1.31 5.89
C VAL A 92 -21.83 0.57 5.71
N ARG A 93 -22.26 -0.15 6.75
CA ARG A 93 -23.66 -0.42 6.98
C ARG A 93 -24.17 0.87 7.63
N GLU A 94 -24.96 1.61 6.86
CA GLU A 94 -25.83 2.72 7.25
C GLU A 94 -25.61 3.27 8.67
N LEU A 95 -25.02 4.45 8.78
CA LEU A 95 -24.91 5.19 10.04
C LEU A 95 -26.28 5.37 10.70
N PRO A 96 -26.35 5.16 12.03
CA PRO A 96 -26.79 6.26 12.86
C PRO A 96 -25.80 6.55 14.01
N LYS A 97 -25.31 7.79 14.00
CA LYS A 97 -24.91 8.62 15.16
C LYS A 97 -23.55 8.32 15.88
N PRO A 98 -23.00 9.34 16.58
CA PRO A 98 -21.56 9.60 16.67
C PRO A 98 -20.93 8.94 17.91
N GLU A 99 -20.95 7.61 17.96
CA GLU A 99 -20.25 6.84 19.01
C GLU A 99 -19.10 5.98 18.42
N ALA A 100 -18.78 6.15 17.13
CA ALA A 100 -17.86 5.32 16.35
C ALA A 100 -16.35 5.61 16.58
N GLY A 101 -15.99 6.17 17.73
CA GLY A 101 -14.59 6.50 18.05
C GLY A 101 -13.82 5.34 18.71
N LYS A 102 -14.52 4.35 19.27
CA LYS A 102 -13.90 3.27 20.07
C LYS A 102 -14.00 1.88 19.46
N GLU A 103 -14.97 1.63 18.57
CA GLU A 103 -15.14 0.33 17.91
C GLU A 103 -14.17 0.09 16.74
N LEU A 104 -13.64 1.15 16.13
CA LEU A 104 -12.71 1.02 15.00
C LEU A 104 -11.37 0.40 15.43
N ASP A 105 -10.90 0.72 16.64
CA ASP A 105 -9.66 0.16 17.19
C ASP A 105 -9.81 -1.33 17.58
N SER A 106 -11.00 -1.76 18.01
CA SER A 106 -11.26 -3.18 18.29
C SER A 106 -11.32 -4.03 17.01
N VAL A 107 -11.87 -3.50 15.92
CA VAL A 107 -11.90 -4.21 14.62
C VAL A 107 -10.50 -4.26 13.98
N ALA A 108 -9.67 -3.24 14.19
CA ALA A 108 -8.27 -3.26 13.79
C ALA A 108 -7.43 -4.32 14.53
N GLY A 109 -7.82 -4.69 15.76
CA GLY A 109 -7.17 -5.75 16.53
C GLY A 109 -7.46 -7.17 16.03
N GLU A 110 -8.61 -7.42 15.40
CA GLU A 110 -9.01 -8.74 14.88
C GLU A 110 -8.59 -8.97 13.42
N LEU A 111 -8.42 -7.91 12.63
CA LEU A 111 -8.04 -7.96 11.21
C LEU A 111 -6.52 -8.04 10.97
N GLY A 112 -5.76 -8.60 11.91
CA GLY A 112 -4.30 -8.70 11.80
C GLY A 112 -3.60 -7.34 11.91
N GLN A 113 -2.31 -7.35 12.22
CA GLN A 113 -1.52 -6.12 12.32
C GLN A 113 -1.63 -5.31 11.03
N ALA A 114 -1.99 -4.02 11.15
CA ALA A 114 -1.97 -3.12 10.02
C ALA A 114 -0.56 -3.09 9.43
N LEU A 115 -0.43 -3.50 8.17
CA LEU A 115 0.84 -3.41 7.44
C LEU A 115 1.32 -1.97 7.49
N LYS A 116 2.58 -1.78 7.87
CA LYS A 116 3.30 -0.53 7.71
C LYS A 116 4.65 -0.86 7.10
N MET A 117 4.91 -0.34 5.91
CA MET A 117 6.19 -0.56 5.22
C MET A 117 6.74 0.74 4.65
N LYS A 118 8.07 0.82 4.60
CA LYS A 118 8.77 1.86 3.85
C LYS A 118 9.27 1.27 2.54
N LEU A 119 9.12 2.04 1.47
CA LEU A 119 9.47 1.65 0.11
C LEU A 119 10.34 2.73 -0.51
N GLN A 120 11.57 2.38 -0.90
CA GLN A 120 12.47 3.28 -1.61
C GLN A 120 12.50 2.93 -3.10
N LEU A 121 11.99 3.83 -3.94
CA LEU A 121 12.04 3.72 -5.40
C LEU A 121 13.18 4.58 -5.93
N ARG A 122 14.15 3.96 -6.61
CA ARG A 122 15.23 4.64 -7.32
C ARG A 122 14.90 4.63 -8.81
N LEU A 123 14.53 5.79 -9.34
CA LEU A 123 14.17 5.97 -10.74
C LEU A 123 15.39 6.48 -11.51
N PHE A 124 15.77 5.78 -12.57
CA PHE A 124 16.90 6.13 -13.44
C PHE A 124 16.51 6.10 -14.92
#